data_AF-A0A836SSH6-F1
#
_entry.id   AF-A0A836SSH6-F1
#
_cell.length_a   1.000
_cell.length_b   1.000
_cell.length_c   1.000
_cell.angle_alpha   90.00
_cell.angle_beta   90.00
_cell.angle_gamma   90.00
#
_symmetry.space_group_name_H-M   'P 1'
#
loop_
_entity.id
_entity.type
_entity.pdbx_description
1 polymer ?
#
loop_
_entity_poly.entity_id
_entity_poly.type
_entity_poly.pdbx_seq_one_letter_code
_entity_poly.pdbx_strand_id
1 'polypeptide(L)'
;MEVARSREFKIGKSEPMVTVTDKYDNLIISLLGDVEYQRYKRLPPQRKLEFIEKFKKSDVYLNYQGRVDYVNEHFKVGSKSGWKTDRGRLYIKYGQPDEIVSKTFEEIKPIKHWIYYSNGLHFIFMDLTGDGDYRLVWSNSKDDPGYPNWERYLPYWAIEEY
;
A
#
# COMPACT_ATOMS: atom_id res chain seq x y z
N MET A 1 -66.49 -5.62 14.37
CA MET A 1 -66.18 -4.88 13.13
C MET A 1 -65.64 -3.55 13.58
N GLU A 2 -64.39 -3.17 13.38
CA GLU A 2 -63.62 -3.19 12.14
C GLU A 2 -62.11 -3.23 12.47
N VAL A 3 -61.34 -3.91 11.64
CA VAL A 3 -59.90 -4.17 11.80
C VAL A 3 -59.12 -3.08 11.08
N ALA A 4 -58.17 -2.41 11.75
CA ALA A 4 -57.23 -1.50 11.12
C ALA A 4 -55.77 -1.89 11.39
N ARG A 5 -55.34 -2.87 10.58
CA ARG A 5 -54.00 -3.13 10.00
C ARG A 5 -52.77 -2.57 10.71
N SER A 6 -52.00 -3.49 11.31
CA SER A 6 -50.54 -3.42 11.43
C SER A 6 -49.90 -3.22 10.05
N ARG A 7 -49.08 -2.19 9.87
CA ARG A 7 -48.16 -2.08 8.74
C ARG A 7 -46.93 -2.93 9.04
N GLU A 8 -46.81 -4.06 8.36
CA GLU A 8 -45.56 -4.81 8.26
C GLU A 8 -44.52 -3.95 7.54
N PHE A 9 -43.52 -3.48 8.27
CA PHE A 9 -42.32 -2.89 7.68
C PHE A 9 -41.42 -4.05 7.22
N LYS A 10 -41.53 -4.44 5.95
CA LYS A 10 -40.56 -5.34 5.31
C LYS A 10 -39.23 -4.61 5.21
N ILE A 11 -38.31 -4.89 6.12
CA ILE A 11 -36.91 -4.49 5.98
C ILE A 11 -36.34 -5.34 4.84
N GLY A 12 -36.17 -4.70 3.68
CA GLY A 12 -35.46 -5.26 2.54
C GLY A 12 -34.04 -5.65 2.93
N LYS A 13 -33.60 -6.80 2.39
CA LYS A 13 -32.23 -7.34 2.34
C LYS A 13 -31.19 -6.43 3.01
N SER A 14 -30.79 -6.76 4.23
CA SER A 14 -29.59 -6.19 4.83
C SER A 14 -28.41 -6.44 3.89
N GLU A 15 -27.80 -5.38 3.38
CA GLU A 15 -26.42 -5.44 2.89
C GLU A 15 -25.58 -6.15 3.97
N PRO A 16 -24.68 -7.08 3.60
CA PRO A 16 -23.90 -7.79 4.61
C PRO A 16 -23.14 -6.74 5.42
N MET A 17 -23.46 -6.66 6.71
CA MET A 17 -22.74 -5.81 7.65
C MET A 17 -21.27 -6.19 7.54
N VAL A 18 -20.45 -5.31 6.96
CA VAL A 18 -19.00 -5.47 6.93
C VAL A 18 -18.57 -5.67 8.38
N THR A 19 -18.17 -6.89 8.69
CA THR A 19 -17.81 -7.25 10.06
C THR A 19 -16.46 -6.60 10.38
N VAL A 20 -16.21 -6.26 11.65
CA VAL A 20 -14.90 -5.73 12.09
C VAL A 20 -13.74 -6.65 11.66
N THR A 21 -14.04 -7.96 11.49
CA THR A 21 -13.12 -8.96 10.95
C THR A 21 -12.72 -8.72 9.50
N ASP A 22 -13.65 -8.33 8.63
CA ASP A 22 -13.38 -8.12 7.19
C ASP A 22 -12.41 -6.96 6.94
N LYS A 23 -12.34 -6.00 7.87
CA LYS A 23 -11.41 -4.86 7.81
C LYS A 23 -9.94 -5.30 7.78
N TYR A 24 -9.61 -6.44 8.39
CA TYR A 24 -8.22 -6.89 8.54
C TYR A 24 -7.83 -7.98 7.54
N ASP A 25 -8.77 -8.54 6.77
CA ASP A 25 -8.52 -9.64 5.84
C ASP A 25 -7.34 -9.35 4.90
N ASN A 26 -7.37 -8.20 4.21
CA ASN A 26 -6.29 -7.81 3.30
C ASN A 26 -4.95 -7.60 4.01
N LEU A 27 -4.97 -7.08 5.24
CA LEU A 27 -3.76 -6.89 6.04
C LEU A 27 -3.18 -8.21 6.53
N ILE A 28 -4.04 -9.16 6.91
CA ILE A 28 -3.60 -10.49 7.33
C ILE A 28 -2.98 -11.23 6.15
N ILE A 29 -3.62 -11.19 4.97
CA ILE A 29 -3.05 -11.79 3.75
C ILE A 29 -1.71 -11.14 3.40
N SER A 30 -1.62 -9.81 3.37
CA SER A 30 -0.42 -9.12 2.93
C SER A 30 0.74 -9.22 3.93
N LEU A 31 0.47 -9.28 5.23
CA LEU A 31 1.49 -9.26 6.28
C LEU A 31 1.84 -10.66 6.80
N LEU A 32 0.89 -11.60 6.82
CA LEU A 32 1.09 -12.96 7.37
C LEU A 32 1.00 -14.06 6.29
N GLY A 33 0.57 -13.73 5.07
CA GLY A 33 0.47 -14.65 3.95
C GLY A 33 -0.80 -15.48 3.89
N ASP A 34 -1.01 -16.15 2.75
CA ASP A 34 -2.23 -16.92 2.45
C ASP A 34 -2.49 -18.04 3.45
N VAL A 35 -1.45 -18.77 3.88
CA VAL A 35 -1.61 -19.89 4.80
C VAL A 35 -2.20 -19.43 6.13
N GLU A 36 -1.68 -18.33 6.68
CA GLU A 36 -2.16 -17.78 7.96
C GLU A 36 -3.55 -17.17 7.80
N TYR A 37 -3.83 -16.51 6.67
CA TYR A 37 -5.17 -16.03 6.36
C TYR A 37 -6.21 -17.17 6.29
N GLN A 38 -5.87 -18.30 5.65
CA GLN A 38 -6.78 -19.46 5.60
C GLN A 38 -7.01 -20.06 6.99
N ARG A 39 -6.00 -20.06 7.86
CA ARG A 39 -6.17 -20.46 9.27
C ARG A 39 -7.11 -19.52 10.01
N TYR A 40 -6.88 -18.21 9.90
CA TYR A 40 -7.73 -17.17 10.49
C TYR A 40 -9.18 -17.30 10.01
N LYS A 41 -9.41 -17.50 8.71
CA LYS A 41 -10.76 -17.59 8.12
C LYS A 41 -11.59 -18.74 8.70
N ARG A 42 -10.93 -19.85 9.07
CA ARG A 42 -11.56 -21.06 9.66
C ARG A 42 -11.86 -20.94 11.16
N LEU A 43 -11.38 -19.89 11.84
CA LEU A 43 -11.64 -19.71 13.27
C LEU A 43 -13.11 -19.40 13.55
N PRO A 44 -13.68 -19.89 14.67
CA PRO A 44 -14.98 -19.43 15.14
C PRO A 44 -14.93 -17.94 15.52
N PRO A 45 -16.07 -17.21 15.51
CA PRO A 45 -16.10 -15.75 15.69
C PRO A 45 -15.31 -15.23 16.88
N GLN A 46 -15.43 -15.88 18.06
CA GLN A 46 -14.70 -15.47 19.27
C GLN A 46 -13.18 -15.54 19.10
N ARG A 47 -12.68 -16.60 18.45
CA ARG A 47 -11.25 -16.79 18.20
C ARG A 47 -10.71 -15.84 17.14
N LYS A 48 -11.55 -15.38 16.18
CA LYS A 48 -11.17 -14.33 15.23
C LYS A 48 -10.91 -13.00 15.93
N LEU A 49 -11.74 -12.64 16.90
CA LEU A 49 -11.53 -11.42 17.70
C LEU A 49 -10.24 -11.48 18.52
N GLU A 50 -9.99 -12.61 19.20
CA GLU A 50 -8.72 -12.85 19.90
C GLU A 50 -7.51 -12.78 18.97
N PHE A 51 -7.62 -13.36 17.77
CA PHE A 51 -6.58 -13.29 16.75
C PHE A 51 -6.29 -11.84 16.35
N ILE A 52 -7.32 -11.04 16.06
CA ILE A 52 -7.16 -9.64 15.66
C ILE A 52 -6.49 -8.81 16.77
N GLU A 53 -6.89 -9.01 18.03
CA GLU A 53 -6.27 -8.28 19.15
C GLU A 53 -4.81 -8.66 19.36
N LYS A 54 -4.45 -9.94 19.15
CA LYS A 54 -3.05 -10.37 19.15
C LYS A 54 -2.29 -9.83 17.94
N PHE A 55 -2.88 -9.88 16.75
CA PHE A 55 -2.31 -9.38 15.50
C PHE A 55 -1.98 -7.89 15.59
N LYS A 56 -2.89 -7.07 16.12
CA LYS A 56 -2.69 -5.62 16.32
C LYS A 56 -1.54 -5.28 17.28
N LYS A 57 -1.12 -6.23 18.12
CA LYS A 57 0.00 -6.09 19.05
C LYS A 57 1.28 -6.76 18.55
N SER A 58 1.23 -7.42 17.39
CA SER A 58 2.39 -8.09 16.81
C SER A 58 3.35 -7.10 16.18
N ASP A 59 4.64 -7.42 16.18
CA ASP A 59 5.68 -6.60 15.56
C ASP A 59 5.40 -6.34 14.07
N VAL A 60 4.85 -7.34 13.37
CA VAL A 60 4.52 -7.22 11.95
C VAL A 60 3.48 -6.12 11.70
N TYR A 61 2.42 -6.07 12.51
CA TYR A 61 1.39 -5.04 12.40
C TYR A 61 1.90 -3.67 12.85
N LEU A 62 2.64 -3.61 13.96
CA LEU A 62 3.21 -2.36 14.46
C LEU A 62 4.22 -1.76 13.48
N ASN A 63 5.04 -2.59 12.83
CA ASN A 63 5.94 -2.16 11.76
C ASN A 63 5.17 -1.63 10.54
N TYR A 64 4.09 -2.30 10.14
CA TYR A 64 3.21 -1.81 9.08
C TYR A 64 2.62 -0.43 9.44
N GLN A 65 2.09 -0.27 10.64
CA GLN A 65 1.54 1.02 11.10
C GLN A 65 2.62 2.11 11.12
N GLY A 66 3.80 1.81 11.67
CA GLY A 66 4.93 2.74 11.68
C GLY A 66 5.33 3.18 10.27
N ARG A 67 5.31 2.27 9.27
CA ARG A 67 5.53 2.63 7.87
C ARG A 67 4.42 3.52 7.33
N VAL A 68 3.16 3.24 7.63
CA VAL A 68 2.01 4.09 7.21
C VAL A 68 2.14 5.51 7.77
N ASP A 69 2.51 5.64 9.04
CA ASP A 69 2.70 6.93 9.69
C ASP A 69 3.88 7.68 9.06
N TYR A 70 5.02 7.00 8.91
CA TYR A 70 6.21 7.56 8.26
C TYR A 70 5.90 8.11 6.87
N VAL A 71 5.22 7.34 6.02
CA VAL A 71 4.94 7.79 4.65
C VAL A 71 3.96 8.96 4.64
N ASN A 72 2.98 9.00 5.56
CA ASN A 72 2.05 10.11 5.66
C ASN A 72 2.69 11.41 6.13
N GLU A 73 3.76 11.32 6.90
CA GLU A 73 4.57 12.46 7.28
C GLU A 73 5.51 12.90 6.15
N HIS A 74 6.20 11.96 5.50
CA HIS A 74 7.33 12.27 4.61
C HIS A 74 6.95 12.36 3.13
N PHE A 75 5.90 11.67 2.68
CA PHE A 75 5.52 11.55 1.27
C PHE A 75 4.14 12.14 0.98
N LYS A 76 3.54 12.90 1.89
CA LYS A 76 2.32 13.65 1.62
C LYS A 76 2.60 14.76 0.60
N VAL A 77 1.68 14.92 -0.37
CA VAL A 77 1.76 15.99 -1.38
C VAL A 77 0.42 16.71 -1.47
N GLY A 78 0.40 17.97 -1.05
CA GLY A 78 -0.84 18.74 -0.95
C GLY A 78 -1.89 18.02 -0.09
N SER A 79 -3.04 17.69 -0.69
CA SER A 79 -4.12 16.91 -0.05
C SER A 79 -3.97 15.39 -0.19
N LYS A 80 -3.01 14.91 -0.99
CA LYS A 80 -2.75 13.48 -1.20
C LYS A 80 -1.96 12.92 -0.01
N SER A 81 -2.60 12.05 0.77
CA SER A 81 -1.94 11.30 1.85
C SER A 81 -0.76 10.50 1.32
N GLY A 82 0.33 10.42 2.10
CA GLY A 82 1.56 9.79 1.65
C GLY A 82 1.41 8.32 1.29
N TRP A 83 0.57 7.55 1.99
CA TRP A 83 0.27 6.15 1.65
C TRP A 83 -0.34 5.97 0.24
N LYS A 84 -0.90 7.03 -0.36
CA LYS A 84 -1.44 7.03 -1.72
C LYS A 84 -0.42 7.39 -2.80
N THR A 85 0.80 7.80 -2.44
CA THR A 85 1.88 8.09 -3.40
C THR A 85 2.61 6.81 -3.79
N ASP A 86 3.32 6.82 -4.92
CA ASP A 86 4.08 5.65 -5.34
C ASP A 86 5.19 5.32 -4.34
N ARG A 87 5.91 6.35 -3.89
CA ARG A 87 6.91 6.21 -2.80
C ARG A 87 6.29 5.62 -1.54
N GLY A 88 5.11 6.10 -1.13
CA GLY A 88 4.45 5.59 0.06
C GLY A 88 3.99 4.15 -0.07
N ARG A 89 3.40 3.76 -1.20
CA ARG A 89 3.01 2.38 -1.48
C ARG A 89 4.22 1.44 -1.44
N LEU A 90 5.31 1.82 -2.10
CA LEU A 90 6.52 1.01 -2.15
C LEU A 90 7.23 0.95 -0.80
N TYR A 91 7.30 2.04 -0.05
CA TYR A 91 7.89 2.04 1.30
C TYR A 91 7.09 1.18 2.29
N ILE A 92 5.76 1.15 2.19
CA ILE A 92 4.94 0.25 2.99
C ILE A 92 5.25 -1.22 2.63
N LYS A 93 5.30 -1.54 1.33
CA LYS A 93 5.55 -2.90 0.82
C LYS A 93 6.96 -3.41 1.13
N TYR A 94 7.98 -2.66 0.73
CA TYR A 94 9.39 -3.08 0.78
C TYR A 94 10.15 -2.57 2.01
N GLY A 95 9.60 -1.57 2.72
CA GLY A 95 10.28 -0.94 3.86
C GLY A 95 11.14 0.24 3.44
N GLN A 96 12.10 0.60 4.30
CA GLN A 96 13.09 1.62 3.98
C GLN A 96 14.06 1.07 2.92
N PRO A 97 14.36 1.82 1.85
CA PRO A 97 15.43 1.44 0.93
C PRO A 97 16.78 1.49 1.63
N ASP A 98 17.69 0.61 1.21
CA ASP A 98 19.06 0.59 1.72
C ASP A 98 19.82 1.87 1.31
N GLU A 99 19.50 2.40 0.13
CA GLU A 99 20.08 3.64 -0.37
C GLU A 99 19.06 4.49 -1.16
N ILE A 100 19.17 5.80 -1.01
CA ILE A 100 18.40 6.79 -1.78
C ILE A 100 19.38 7.72 -2.51
N VAL A 101 19.55 7.52 -3.81
CA VAL A 101 20.36 8.40 -4.65
C VAL A 101 19.48 9.50 -5.23
N SER A 102 19.89 10.75 -5.04
CA SER A 102 19.24 11.91 -5.64
C SER A 102 20.07 12.38 -6.82
N LYS A 103 19.53 12.30 -8.03
CA LYS A 103 20.23 12.78 -9.23
C LYS A 103 19.43 13.91 -9.87
N THR A 104 20.14 14.97 -10.23
CA THR A 104 19.62 16.10 -11.00
C THR A 104 20.47 16.22 -12.24
N PHE A 105 19.83 16.30 -13.39
CA PHE A 105 20.48 16.43 -14.69
C PHE A 105 19.92 17.68 -15.39
N GLU A 106 20.65 18.23 -16.36
CA GLU A 106 20.18 19.42 -17.09
C GLU A 106 18.98 19.08 -17.99
N GLU A 107 18.94 17.87 -18.53
CA GLU A 107 18.00 17.46 -19.57
C GLU A 107 16.73 16.76 -19.02
N ILE A 108 16.74 16.33 -17.76
CA ILE A 108 15.59 15.65 -17.15
C ILE A 108 15.24 16.19 -15.77
N LYS A 109 13.99 15.97 -15.36
CA LYS A 109 13.52 16.38 -14.04
C LYS A 109 14.24 15.61 -12.93
N PRO A 110 14.35 16.17 -11.71
CA PRO A 110 15.01 15.51 -10.60
C PRO A 110 14.45 14.11 -10.33
N ILE A 111 15.35 13.16 -10.07
CA ILE A 111 14.99 11.78 -9.76
C ILE A 111 15.41 11.39 -8.35
N LYS A 112 14.67 10.42 -7.81
CA LYS A 112 15.05 9.64 -6.62
C LYS A 112 15.18 8.20 -7.04
N HIS A 113 16.33 7.60 -6.77
CA HIS A 113 16.59 6.20 -7.02
C HIS A 113 16.67 5.48 -5.69
N TRP A 114 15.74 4.56 -5.46
CA TRP A 114 15.71 3.71 -4.28
C TRP A 114 16.31 2.36 -4.62
N ILE A 115 17.25 1.92 -3.79
CA ILE A 115 17.99 0.68 -3.97
C ILE A 115 17.74 -0.22 -2.77
N TYR A 116 17.39 -1.48 -3.04
CA TYR A 116 17.26 -2.55 -2.06
C TYR A 116 18.26 -3.66 -2.42
N TYR A 117 19.40 -3.68 -1.75
CA TYR A 117 20.52 -4.57 -2.08
C TYR A 117 20.17 -6.04 -1.86
N SER A 118 19.43 -6.35 -0.80
CA SER A 118 19.11 -7.74 -0.42
C SER A 118 18.30 -8.51 -1.46
N ASN A 119 17.49 -7.80 -2.26
CA ASN A 119 16.62 -8.38 -3.28
C ASN A 119 16.93 -7.87 -4.70
N GLY A 120 17.96 -7.02 -4.84
CA GLY A 120 18.36 -6.43 -6.12
C GLY A 120 17.29 -5.53 -6.74
N LEU A 121 16.40 -4.93 -5.95
CA LEU A 121 15.33 -4.08 -6.48
C LEU A 121 15.78 -2.63 -6.61
N HIS A 122 15.45 -2.05 -7.76
CA HIS A 122 15.70 -0.66 -8.10
C HIS A 122 14.39 0.02 -8.48
N PHE A 123 14.11 1.18 -7.88
CA PHE A 123 12.94 2.00 -8.19
C PHE A 123 13.38 3.43 -8.49
N ILE A 124 13.03 3.94 -9.67
CA ILE A 124 13.33 5.32 -10.07
C ILE A 124 12.04 6.13 -10.08
N PHE A 125 12.03 7.18 -9.28
CA PHE A 125 10.94 8.12 -9.17
C PHE A 125 11.32 9.47 -9.74
N MET A 126 10.37 10.16 -10.36
CA MET A 126 10.55 11.48 -10.94
C MET A 126 9.39 12.40 -10.56
N ASP A 127 9.70 13.66 -10.25
CA ASP A 127 8.68 14.70 -10.09
C ASP A 127 8.24 15.22 -11.46
N LEU A 128 7.31 14.51 -12.09
CA LEU A 128 6.89 14.77 -13.47
C LEU A 128 6.17 16.10 -13.67
N THR A 129 5.50 16.63 -12.63
CA THR A 129 4.68 17.83 -12.73
C THR A 129 5.28 19.02 -11.97
N GLY A 130 6.34 18.82 -11.19
CA GLY A 130 6.93 19.86 -10.34
C GLY A 130 6.13 20.10 -9.06
N ASP A 131 5.31 19.14 -8.64
CA ASP A 131 4.43 19.24 -7.46
C ASP A 131 5.03 18.55 -6.22
N GLY A 132 6.23 17.97 -6.34
CA GLY A 132 6.86 17.19 -5.29
C GLY A 132 6.33 15.75 -5.16
N ASP A 133 5.37 15.34 -6.00
CA ASP A 133 4.92 13.94 -6.10
C ASP A 133 5.84 13.16 -7.05
N TYR A 134 6.90 12.62 -6.47
CA TYR A 134 7.81 11.70 -7.15
C TYR A 134 7.09 10.40 -7.48
N ARG A 135 6.71 10.25 -8.75
CA ARG A 135 5.97 9.12 -9.32
C ARG A 135 6.94 8.06 -9.80
N LEU A 136 6.58 6.79 -9.66
CA LEU A 136 7.40 5.68 -10.11
C LEU A 136 7.43 5.64 -11.64
N VAL A 137 8.57 5.99 -12.22
CA VAL A 137 8.75 6.00 -13.67
C VAL A 137 9.22 4.64 -14.16
N TRP A 138 10.18 4.02 -13.45
CA TRP A 138 10.76 2.74 -13.84
C TRP A 138 11.15 1.91 -12.62
N SER A 139 11.04 0.59 -12.73
CA SER A 139 11.66 -0.36 -11.81
C SER A 139 11.99 -1.69 -12.51
N ASN A 140 12.89 -2.46 -11.90
CA ASN A 140 13.15 -3.85 -12.31
C ASN A 140 12.23 -4.87 -11.62
N SER A 141 11.24 -4.42 -10.83
CA SER A 141 10.25 -5.28 -10.18
C SER A 141 9.15 -5.68 -11.15
N LYS A 142 8.88 -7.00 -11.25
CA LYS A 142 7.75 -7.53 -12.04
C LYS A 142 6.40 -7.08 -11.49
N ASP A 143 6.30 -6.89 -10.18
CA ASP A 143 5.06 -6.49 -9.52
C ASP A 143 4.78 -4.99 -9.67
N ASP A 144 5.83 -4.20 -9.82
CA ASP A 144 5.77 -2.74 -9.73
C ASP A 144 6.63 -2.07 -10.83
N PRO A 145 6.44 -2.37 -12.14
CA PRO A 145 7.40 -1.99 -13.19
C PRO A 145 7.51 -0.48 -13.47
N GLY A 146 6.63 0.35 -12.91
CA GLY A 146 6.53 1.78 -13.25
C GLY A 146 5.63 2.02 -14.46
N TYR A 147 5.98 3.01 -15.28
CA TYR A 147 5.20 3.39 -16.45
C TYR A 147 5.52 2.50 -17.66
N PRO A 148 4.52 2.01 -18.41
CA PRO A 148 4.76 1.20 -19.61
C PRO A 148 5.55 1.92 -20.72
N ASN A 149 5.59 3.25 -20.68
CA ASN A 149 6.25 4.13 -21.64
C ASN A 149 7.34 4.97 -20.96
N TRP A 150 8.05 4.39 -20.01
CA TRP A 150 9.07 5.04 -19.19
C TRP A 150 10.16 5.71 -20.03
N GLU A 151 10.44 5.21 -21.25
CA GLU A 151 11.45 5.71 -22.19
C GLU A 151 11.20 7.17 -22.61
N ARG A 152 9.98 7.66 -22.43
CA ARG A 152 9.64 9.08 -22.68
C ARG A 152 10.14 10.02 -21.59
N TYR A 153 10.50 9.48 -20.43
CA TYR A 153 10.83 10.24 -19.23
C TYR A 153 12.27 10.02 -18.80
N LEU A 154 12.77 8.79 -18.91
CA LEU A 154 14.14 8.43 -18.55
C LEU A 154 14.93 8.03 -19.80
N PRO A 155 16.11 8.61 -20.03
CA PRO A 155 17.03 8.12 -21.04
C PRO A 155 17.63 6.77 -20.60
N TYR A 156 18.03 5.94 -21.56
CA TYR A 156 18.56 4.60 -21.30
C TYR A 156 19.75 4.61 -20.33
N TRP A 157 20.68 5.55 -20.48
CA TRP A 157 21.85 5.67 -19.59
C TRP A 157 21.48 5.90 -18.11
N ALA A 158 20.26 6.35 -17.80
CA ALA A 158 19.82 6.51 -16.42
C ALA A 158 19.52 5.17 -15.72
N ILE A 159 19.37 4.09 -16.51
CA ILE A 159 19.05 2.74 -16.03
C ILE A 159 20.05 1.67 -16.50
N GLU A 160 21.02 2.01 -17.35
CA GLU A 160 21.94 1.04 -17.98
C GLU A 160 22.74 0.19 -16.97
N GLU A 161 22.88 0.65 -15.72
CA GLU A 161 23.63 -0.01 -14.66
C GLU A 161 22.79 -0.94 -13.77
N TYR A 162 21.46 -1.03 -13.95
CA TYR A 162 20.52 -1.64 -12.98
C TYR A 162 19.59 -2.71 -13.56
#